data_AF-A0A2W2MK05-F1
#
_entry.id   AF-A0A2W2MK05-F1
#
_cell.length_a   1.000
_cell.length_b   1.000
_cell.length_c   1.000
_cell.angle_alpha   90.00
_cell.angle_beta   90.00
_cell.angle_gamma   90.00
#
_symmetry.space_group_name_H-M   'P 1'
#
loop_
_entity.id
_entity.type
_entity.pdbx_description
1 polymer ?
#
loop_
_entity_poly.entity_id
_entity_poly.type
_entity_poly.pdbx_seq_one_letter_code
_entity_poly.pdbx_strand_id
1 'polypeptide(L)'
;MYRTMMKSKIHRATVTQADLHYVGSLTISADLMEEADLLPGEKVDIVDINNGARLSTYVIEGPRDSGIVGINGAAARLISPGDLVIIIAYAQVPDEEARGLKPRVVFVDEHNRVSLTGHDPAEAPEESGLKRGDVVAPPRPGPAAATEPQPPAQHRSAAHRESGVDKPGSY
;
A
#
# COMPACT_ATOMS: atom_id res chain seq x y z
N MET A 1 16.33 -11.02 25.02
CA MET A 1 16.72 -11.05 23.59
C MET A 1 16.32 -9.72 22.97
N TYR A 2 17.09 -9.22 21.99
CA TYR A 2 16.72 -8.03 21.20
C TYR A 2 16.04 -8.44 19.89
N ARG A 3 15.09 -7.63 19.42
CA ARG A 3 14.40 -7.77 18.13
C ARG A 3 14.70 -6.56 17.24
N THR A 4 14.87 -6.81 15.95
CA THR A 4 14.88 -5.75 14.94
C THR A 4 13.43 -5.40 14.60
N MET A 5 13.00 -4.21 14.97
CA MET A 5 11.64 -3.73 14.75
C MET A 5 11.65 -2.51 13.83
N MET A 6 10.61 -2.33 13.02
CA MET A 6 10.43 -1.10 12.26
C MET A 6 10.22 0.04 13.26
N LYS A 7 11.14 1.01 13.27
CA LYS A 7 11.08 2.20 14.12
C LYS A 7 10.25 3.28 13.44
N SER A 8 10.49 3.49 12.16
CA SER A 8 9.76 4.48 11.37
C SER A 8 9.83 4.20 9.88
N LYS A 9 8.92 4.84 9.12
CA LYS A 9 8.97 4.87 7.67
C LYS A 9 8.46 6.21 7.12
N ILE A 10 9.05 6.64 6.00
CA ILE A 10 8.46 7.65 5.10
C ILE A 10 7.90 6.90 3.91
N HIS A 11 6.60 7.00 3.70
CA HIS A 11 5.86 6.21 2.73
C HIS A 11 5.61 7.00 1.44
N ARG A 12 6.05 6.42 0.30
CA ARG A 12 5.83 6.93 -1.06
C ARG A 12 6.39 8.33 -1.30
N ALA A 13 7.59 8.60 -0.79
CA ALA A 13 8.29 9.83 -1.12
C ALA A 13 8.79 9.80 -2.56
N THR A 14 8.72 10.95 -3.24
CA THR A 14 9.22 11.15 -4.59
C THR A 14 10.70 11.47 -4.55
N VAL A 15 11.53 10.72 -5.28
CA VAL A 15 12.95 11.03 -5.42
C VAL A 15 13.09 12.32 -6.24
N THR A 16 13.72 13.34 -5.65
CA THR A 16 13.86 14.66 -6.28
C THR A 16 15.18 14.83 -7.03
N GLN A 17 16.20 14.05 -6.65
CA GLN A 17 17.53 14.11 -7.24
C GLN A 17 18.18 12.74 -7.21
N ALA A 18 18.95 12.41 -8.25
CA ALA A 18 19.89 11.31 -8.21
C ALA A 18 21.19 11.69 -8.90
N ASP A 19 22.32 11.54 -8.22
CA ASP A 19 23.64 11.88 -8.76
C ASP A 19 24.69 10.84 -8.39
N LEU A 20 25.25 10.20 -9.41
CA LEU A 20 26.26 9.15 -9.29
C LEU A 20 27.60 9.67 -8.74
N HIS A 21 27.94 10.93 -9.04
CA HIS A 21 29.24 11.52 -8.68
C HIS A 21 29.16 12.37 -7.41
N TYR A 22 27.95 12.59 -6.89
CA TYR A 22 27.76 13.25 -5.62
C TYR A 22 28.21 12.36 -4.46
N VAL A 23 28.95 12.94 -3.53
CA VAL A 23 29.41 12.26 -2.32
C VAL A 23 28.25 12.15 -1.36
N GLY A 24 27.74 10.94 -1.16
CA GLY A 24 26.71 10.73 -0.16
C GLY A 24 25.97 9.41 -0.30
N SER A 25 25.00 9.26 0.59
CA SER A 25 24.04 8.18 0.69
C SER A 25 22.66 8.68 0.28
N LEU A 26 21.69 8.75 1.21
CA LEU A 26 20.36 9.29 1.02
C LEU A 26 20.26 10.65 1.73
N THR A 27 20.04 11.71 0.97
CA THR A 27 19.75 13.04 1.52
C THR A 27 18.25 13.17 1.74
N ILE A 28 17.80 13.59 2.93
CA ILE A 28 16.39 13.82 3.26
C ILE A 28 16.21 15.21 3.87
N SER A 29 15.14 15.91 3.49
CA SER A 29 14.73 17.18 4.11
C SER A 29 14.63 17.06 5.64
N ALA A 30 15.17 18.03 6.38
CA ALA A 30 15.28 17.95 7.85
C ALA A 30 13.91 17.81 8.56
N ASP A 31 12.87 18.46 8.04
CA ASP A 31 11.48 18.34 8.52
C ASP A 31 10.94 16.91 8.38
N LEU A 32 11.21 16.24 7.25
CA LEU A 32 10.82 14.84 7.06
C LEU A 32 11.59 13.89 7.98
N MET A 33 12.87 14.18 8.22
CA MET A 33 13.67 13.42 9.18
C MET A 33 13.10 13.54 10.59
N GLU A 34 12.77 14.76 11.03
CA GLU A 34 12.17 15.03 12.33
C GLU A 34 10.84 14.28 12.52
N GLU A 35 9.95 14.35 11.53
CA GLU A 35 8.65 13.69 11.56
C GLU A 35 8.78 12.16 11.61
N ALA A 36 9.76 11.62 10.88
CA ALA A 36 10.07 10.19 10.85
C ALA A 36 11.03 9.74 11.97
N ASP A 37 11.44 10.61 12.90
CA ASP A 37 12.45 10.30 13.93
C ASP A 37 13.73 9.68 13.33
N LEU A 38 14.31 10.32 12.31
CA LEU A 38 15.56 9.92 11.67
C LEU A 38 16.70 10.81 12.11
N LEU A 39 17.85 10.19 12.40
CA LEU A 39 19.08 10.91 12.70
C LEU A 39 20.06 10.90 11.52
N PRO A 40 20.87 11.95 11.34
CA PRO A 40 21.99 11.90 10.40
C PRO A 40 22.92 10.73 10.72
N GLY A 41 23.26 9.94 9.70
CA GLY A 41 24.06 8.72 9.83
C GLY A 41 23.28 7.46 10.21
N GLU A 42 21.97 7.57 10.47
CA GLU A 42 21.14 6.40 10.80
C GLU A 42 20.97 5.47 9.60
N LYS A 43 21.07 4.16 9.84
CA LYS A 43 20.83 3.13 8.81
C LYS A 43 19.35 3.09 8.43
N VAL A 44 19.09 3.16 7.14
CA VAL A 44 17.78 2.98 6.53
C VAL A 44 17.82 1.97 5.40
N ASP A 45 16.66 1.37 5.14
CA ASP A 45 16.42 0.62 3.92
C ASP A 45 15.50 1.42 3.01
N ILE A 46 15.84 1.49 1.72
CA ILE A 46 15.05 2.14 0.68
C ILE A 46 14.49 1.04 -0.21
N VAL A 47 13.19 1.12 -0.46
CA VAL A 47 12.49 0.23 -1.39
C VAL A 47 11.81 1.08 -2.45
N ASP A 48 12.17 0.85 -3.70
CA ASP A 48 11.64 1.54 -4.86
C ASP A 48 10.37 0.84 -5.33
N ILE A 49 9.27 1.59 -5.44
CA ILE A 49 7.96 1.08 -5.85
C ILE A 49 7.88 0.92 -7.36
N ASN A 50 8.61 1.75 -8.11
CA ASN A 50 8.54 1.81 -9.56
C ASN A 50 9.24 0.60 -10.18
N ASN A 51 10.43 0.24 -9.68
CA ASN A 51 11.26 -0.83 -10.25
C ASN A 51 11.53 -2.01 -9.30
N GLY A 52 11.17 -1.91 -8.02
CA GLY A 52 11.34 -2.97 -7.03
C GLY A 52 12.76 -3.08 -6.44
N ALA A 53 13.67 -2.16 -6.75
CA ALA A 53 15.01 -2.14 -6.17
C ALA A 53 14.95 -1.97 -4.65
N ARG A 54 15.89 -2.62 -3.96
CA ARG A 54 16.00 -2.57 -2.50
C ARG A 54 17.46 -2.37 -2.12
N LEU A 55 17.74 -1.38 -1.29
CA LEU A 55 19.09 -1.12 -0.82
C LEU A 55 19.10 -0.60 0.61
N SER A 56 20.19 -0.85 1.32
CA SER A 56 20.44 -0.27 2.64
C SER A 56 21.50 0.81 2.53
N THR A 57 21.30 1.92 3.23
CA THR A 57 22.27 3.03 3.30
C THR A 57 22.10 3.81 4.60
N TYR A 58 22.72 4.97 4.73
CA TYR A 58 22.55 5.89 5.87
C TYR A 58 21.93 7.22 5.43
N VAL A 59 21.36 7.97 6.36
CA VAL A 59 20.73 9.28 6.06
C VAL A 59 21.72 10.44 6.17
N ILE A 60 21.60 11.43 5.31
CA ILE A 60 22.25 12.73 5.40
C ILE A 60 21.15 13.80 5.48
N GLU A 61 21.33 14.76 6.38
CA GLU A 61 20.39 15.88 6.52
C GLU A 61 20.50 16.84 5.33
N GLY A 62 19.37 17.13 4.71
CA GLY A 62 19.20 18.13 3.68
C GLY A 62 18.57 19.42 4.23
N PRO A 63 18.48 20.49 3.41
CA PRO A 63 17.86 21.74 3.82
C PRO A 63 16.41 21.52 4.27
N ARG A 64 16.01 22.14 5.38
CA ARG A 64 14.64 22.08 5.90
C ARG A 64 13.64 22.65 4.87
N ASP A 65 12.44 22.07 4.84
CA ASP A 65 11.30 22.45 3.98
C ASP A 65 11.60 22.39 2.47
N SER A 66 12.69 21.71 2.09
CA SER A 66 13.07 21.57 0.68
C SER A 66 12.32 20.45 -0.03
N GLY A 67 11.75 19.50 0.74
CA GLY A 67 11.19 18.26 0.21
C GLY A 67 12.23 17.37 -0.46
N ILE A 68 13.53 17.62 -0.24
CA ILE A 68 14.59 16.86 -0.91
C ILE A 68 14.57 15.40 -0.46
N VAL A 69 14.59 14.51 -1.46
CA VAL A 69 14.89 13.09 -1.32
C VAL A 69 15.92 12.77 -2.41
N GLY A 70 17.19 12.86 -2.04
CA GLY A 70 18.33 12.76 -2.94
C GLY A 70 19.02 11.40 -2.84
N ILE A 71 19.09 10.66 -3.94
CA ILE A 71 19.79 9.38 -4.04
C ILE A 71 21.17 9.59 -4.64
N ASN A 72 22.22 9.41 -3.84
CA ASN A 72 23.58 9.71 -4.28
C ASN A 72 24.42 8.44 -4.50
N GLY A 73 25.52 8.60 -5.24
CA GLY A 73 26.51 7.56 -5.44
C GLY A 73 25.98 6.34 -6.21
N ALA A 74 26.40 5.14 -5.81
CA ALA A 74 26.05 3.90 -6.49
C ALA A 74 24.53 3.64 -6.57
N ALA A 75 23.76 4.16 -5.59
CA ALA A 75 22.31 4.01 -5.56
C ALA A 75 21.59 4.75 -6.69
N ALA A 76 22.20 5.82 -7.25
CA ALA A 76 21.65 6.58 -8.37
C ALA A 76 21.55 5.76 -9.68
N ARG A 77 22.18 4.58 -9.73
CA ARG A 77 22.03 3.63 -10.84
C ARG A 77 20.74 2.81 -10.77
N LEU A 78 20.16 2.71 -9.59
CA LEU A 78 19.01 1.85 -9.30
C LEU A 78 17.72 2.65 -9.12
N ILE A 79 17.81 3.91 -8.69
CA ILE A 79 16.68 4.75 -8.34
C ILE A 79 16.89 6.11 -8.99
N SER A 80 15.87 6.59 -9.71
CA SER A 80 15.93 7.82 -10.52
C SER A 80 15.00 8.91 -9.97
N PRO A 81 15.23 10.19 -10.32
CA PRO A 81 14.28 11.26 -10.03
C PRO A 81 12.89 10.93 -10.59
N GLY A 82 11.85 11.15 -9.79
CA GLY A 82 10.46 10.80 -10.09
C GLY A 82 10.03 9.41 -9.62
N ASP A 83 10.96 8.54 -9.21
CA ASP A 83 10.60 7.26 -8.60
C ASP A 83 9.99 7.47 -7.21
N LEU A 84 9.01 6.63 -6.87
CA LEU A 84 8.40 6.61 -5.55
C LEU A 84 9.11 5.58 -4.69
N VAL A 85 9.59 6.02 -3.52
CA VAL A 85 10.32 5.17 -2.58
C VAL A 85 9.64 5.11 -1.22
N ILE A 86 9.87 4.03 -0.50
CA ILE A 86 9.59 3.92 0.94
C ILE A 86 10.93 3.82 1.65
N ILE A 87 11.16 4.73 2.59
CA ILE A 87 12.38 4.79 3.41
C ILE A 87 12.03 4.25 4.78
N ILE A 88 12.77 3.24 5.28
CA ILE A 88 12.43 2.50 6.49
C ILE A 88 13.63 2.51 7.44
N ALA A 89 13.43 2.94 8.69
CA ALA A 89 14.41 2.79 9.76
C ALA A 89 13.99 1.67 10.73
N TYR A 90 15.00 0.98 11.26
CA TYR A 90 14.81 -0.11 12.21
C TYR A 90 15.58 0.16 13.50
N ALA A 91 15.02 -0.31 14.62
CA ALA A 91 15.66 -0.27 15.92
C ALA A 91 15.85 -1.68 16.46
N GLN A 92 16.92 -1.87 17.23
CA GLN A 92 17.09 -3.04 18.09
C GLN A 92 16.46 -2.74 19.44
N VAL A 93 15.40 -3.48 19.77
CA VAL A 93 14.59 -3.26 20.99
C VAL A 93 14.51 -4.55 21.80
N PRO A 94 14.54 -4.48 23.15
CA PRO A 94 14.27 -5.65 23.99
C PRO A 94 12.92 -6.30 23.66
N ASP A 95 12.81 -7.64 23.77
CA ASP A 95 11.57 -8.39 23.45
C ASP A 95 10.32 -7.83 24.17
N GLU A 96 10.48 -7.39 25.41
CA GLU A 96 9.40 -6.85 26.24
C GLU A 96 8.89 -5.52 25.67
N GLU A 97 9.79 -4.62 25.28
CA GLU A 97 9.45 -3.32 24.69
C GLU A 97 8.92 -3.46 23.26
N ALA A 98 9.46 -4.41 22.49
CA ALA A 98 9.10 -4.62 21.08
C ALA A 98 7.61 -4.88 20.87
N ARG A 99 6.90 -5.44 21.86
CA ARG A 99 5.46 -5.74 21.78
C ARG A 99 4.58 -4.49 21.86
N GLY A 100 5.08 -3.43 22.49
CA GLY A 100 4.40 -2.15 22.64
C GLY A 100 4.93 -1.06 21.71
N LEU A 101 5.94 -1.36 20.88
CA LEU A 101 6.55 -0.39 20.00
C LEU A 101 5.52 0.16 19.00
N LYS A 102 5.34 1.47 19.02
CA LYS A 102 4.55 2.22 18.05
C LYS A 102 5.49 2.89 17.05
N PRO A 103 5.60 2.39 15.81
CA PRO A 103 6.46 3.03 14.83
C PRO A 103 5.94 4.41 14.45
N ARG A 104 6.79 5.25 13.86
CA ARG A 104 6.34 6.48 13.19
C ARG A 104 6.11 6.20 11.71
N VAL A 105 4.87 6.35 11.26
CA VAL A 105 4.51 6.21 9.86
C VAL A 105 4.21 7.60 9.32
N VAL A 106 5.00 8.05 8.35
CA VAL A 106 4.85 9.36 7.71
C VAL A 106 4.43 9.13 6.27
N PHE A 107 3.29 9.68 5.87
CA PHE A 107 2.86 9.79 4.47
C PHE A 107 3.18 11.19 3.97
N VAL A 108 3.55 11.26 2.71
CA VAL A 108 3.84 12.53 2.04
C VAL A 108 3.03 12.70 0.77
N ASP A 109 2.90 13.95 0.31
CA ASP A 109 2.34 14.30 -0.99
C ASP A 109 3.41 14.21 -2.11
N GLU A 110 3.04 14.58 -3.34
CA GLU A 110 3.93 14.56 -4.52
C GLU A 110 5.13 15.52 -4.40
N HIS A 111 5.05 16.51 -3.50
CA HIS A 111 6.12 17.46 -3.20
C HIS A 111 6.89 17.10 -1.94
N ASN A 112 6.72 15.87 -1.44
CA ASN A 112 7.32 15.37 -0.21
C ASN A 112 6.96 16.20 1.03
N ARG A 113 5.79 16.82 1.07
CA ARG A 113 5.27 17.43 2.30
C ARG A 113 4.45 16.41 3.07
N VAL A 114 4.55 16.44 4.39
CA VAL A 114 3.80 15.54 5.26
C VAL A 114 2.30 15.74 5.07
N SER A 115 1.61 14.66 4.70
CA SER A 115 0.15 14.65 4.49
C SER A 115 -0.58 13.96 5.63
N LEU A 116 0.01 12.89 6.19
CA LEU A 116 -0.55 12.15 7.32
C LEU A 116 0.59 11.54 8.16
N THR A 117 0.42 11.54 9.47
CA THR A 117 1.27 10.78 10.39
C THR A 117 0.44 9.79 11.20
N GLY A 118 1.05 8.65 11.53
CA GLY A 118 0.36 7.57 12.22
C GLY A 118 1.33 6.59 12.87
N HIS A 119 0.76 5.52 13.44
CA HIS A 119 1.50 4.46 14.11
C HIS A 119 1.20 3.06 13.58
N ASP A 120 0.22 2.92 12.69
CA ASP A 120 -0.17 1.64 12.11
C ASP A 120 0.67 1.35 10.85
N PRO A 121 1.52 0.31 10.85
CA PRO A 121 2.33 -0.05 9.68
C PRO A 121 1.51 -0.37 8.42
N ALA A 122 0.25 -0.81 8.58
CA ALA A 122 -0.64 -1.22 7.51
C ALA A 122 -1.68 -0.14 7.15
N GLU A 123 -1.57 1.05 7.74
CA GLU A 123 -2.47 2.16 7.43
C GLU A 123 -2.44 2.50 5.93
N ALA A 124 -3.63 2.73 5.39
CA ALA A 124 -3.84 3.23 4.04
C ALA A 124 -4.72 4.47 4.18
N PRO A 125 -4.19 5.69 3.90
CA PRO A 125 -4.96 6.92 4.02
C PRO A 125 -6.23 6.84 3.16
N GLU A 126 -7.33 7.40 3.67
CA GLU A 126 -8.58 7.49 2.90
C GLU A 126 -8.32 8.23 1.59
N GLU A 127 -9.00 7.83 0.52
CA GLU A 127 -8.89 8.43 -0.82
C GLU A 127 -7.51 8.32 -1.51
N SER A 128 -6.51 7.69 -0.87
CA SER A 128 -5.19 7.47 -1.49
C SER A 128 -5.17 6.38 -2.58
N GLY A 129 -6.23 5.57 -2.68
CA GLY A 129 -6.28 4.39 -3.53
C GLY A 129 -5.40 3.22 -3.05
N LEU A 130 -4.70 3.38 -1.92
CA LEU A 130 -3.88 2.32 -1.32
C LEU A 130 -4.76 1.26 -0.66
N LYS A 131 -4.26 0.02 -0.65
CA LYS A 131 -4.93 -1.12 -0.02
C LYS A 131 -4.15 -1.56 1.21
N ARG A 132 -4.88 -1.81 2.29
CA ARG A 132 -4.34 -2.45 3.47
C ARG A 132 -3.84 -3.86 3.16
N GLY A 133 -2.62 -4.17 3.56
CA GLY A 133 -2.00 -5.49 3.32
C GLY A 133 -2.41 -6.57 4.33
N ASP A 134 -2.99 -6.18 5.46
CA ASP A 134 -3.46 -7.06 6.53
C ASP A 134 -4.93 -7.48 6.38
N VAL A 135 -5.61 -7.00 5.34
CA VAL A 135 -6.99 -7.40 5.00
C VAL A 135 -6.96 -8.44 3.88
N VAL A 136 -7.50 -9.63 4.17
CA VAL A 136 -7.70 -10.65 3.14
C VAL A 136 -8.83 -10.19 2.23
N ALA A 137 -8.51 -9.90 0.96
CA ALA A 137 -9.55 -9.65 -0.03
C ALA A 137 -10.49 -10.88 -0.09
N PRO A 138 -11.82 -10.68 -0.18
CA PRO A 138 -12.74 -11.79 -0.34
C PRO A 138 -12.34 -12.62 -1.58
N PRO A 139 -12.49 -13.95 -1.55
CA PRO A 139 -12.15 -14.80 -2.68
C PRO A 139 -12.87 -14.28 -3.92
N ARG A 140 -12.13 -14.11 -5.03
CA ARG A 140 -12.74 -13.73 -6.31
C ARG A 140 -13.86 -14.73 -6.61
N PRO A 141 -15.07 -14.27 -6.98
CA PRO A 141 -16.09 -15.20 -7.44
C PRO A 141 -15.48 -16.02 -8.58
N GLY A 142 -15.56 -17.35 -8.45
CA GLY A 142 -15.11 -18.26 -9.49
C GLY A 142 -15.81 -17.93 -10.81
N PRO A 143 -15.24 -18.34 -11.95
CA PRO A 143 -15.91 -18.15 -13.23
C PRO A 143 -17.33 -18.69 -13.10
N ALA A 144 -18.33 -17.83 -13.35
CA ALA A 144 -19.73 -18.21 -13.27
C ALA A 144 -19.89 -19.50 -14.08
N ALA A 145 -20.34 -20.57 -13.42
CA ALA A 145 -20.66 -21.81 -14.10
C ALA A 145 -21.58 -21.42 -15.26
N ALA A 146 -21.13 -21.71 -16.48
CA ALA A 146 -21.90 -21.46 -17.69
C ALA A 146 -23.29 -22.05 -17.45
N THR A 147 -24.31 -21.19 -17.42
CA THR A 147 -25.70 -21.58 -17.28
C THR A 147 -25.97 -22.66 -18.31
N GLU A 148 -26.24 -23.90 -17.87
CA GLU A 148 -26.67 -24.97 -18.76
C GLU A 148 -27.84 -24.46 -19.60
N PRO A 149 -27.83 -24.67 -20.93
CA PRO A 149 -28.94 -24.25 -21.76
C PRO A 149 -30.21 -24.99 -21.31
N GLN A 150 -31.20 -24.20 -20.92
CA GLN A 150 -32.51 -24.66 -20.51
C GLN A 150 -33.13 -25.51 -21.65
N PRO A 151 -33.62 -26.74 -21.38
CA PRO A 151 -34.18 -27.57 -22.43
C PRO A 151 -35.43 -26.90 -23.03
N PRO A 152 -35.66 -27.06 -24.34
CA PRO A 152 -36.75 -26.37 -25.03
C PRO A 152 -38.11 -26.76 -24.43
N ALA A 153 -38.94 -25.75 -24.20
CA ALA A 153 -40.29 -25.90 -23.67
C ALA A 153 -41.11 -26.87 -24.54
N GLN A 154 -41.58 -27.95 -23.94
CA GLN A 154 -42.51 -28.86 -24.59
C GLN A 154 -43.86 -28.13 -24.77
N HIS A 155 -44.19 -27.80 -26.02
CA HIS A 155 -45.52 -27.35 -26.40
C HIS A 155 -46.55 -28.42 -26.03
N ARG A 156 -47.26 -28.24 -24.91
CA ARG A 156 -48.50 -28.97 -24.65
C ARG A 156 -49.58 -28.40 -25.56
N SER A 157 -49.89 -29.15 -26.63
CA SER A 157 -51.07 -28.95 -27.46
C SER A 157 -52.32 -29.08 -26.58
N ALA A 158 -53.10 -28.01 -26.49
CA ALA A 158 -54.38 -27.97 -25.81
C ALA A 158 -55.41 -28.76 -26.65
N ALA A 159 -55.77 -29.95 -26.20
CA ALA A 159 -56.91 -30.68 -26.74
C ALA A 159 -58.20 -30.05 -26.19
N HIS A 160 -59.03 -29.58 -27.12
CA HIS A 160 -60.44 -29.25 -26.95
C HIS A 160 -61.16 -30.19 -25.97
N ARG A 161 -61.85 -29.61 -24.99
CA ARG A 161 -63.12 -30.17 -24.51
C ARG A 161 -64.16 -29.07 -24.40
N GLU A 162 -65.24 -29.32 -25.11
CA GLU A 162 -66.40 -28.47 -25.30
C GLU A 162 -67.21 -28.27 -24.01
N SER A 163 -67.84 -27.10 -23.99
CA SER A 163 -68.96 -26.65 -23.16
C SER A 163 -70.06 -27.69 -22.93
N GLY A 164 -70.64 -27.71 -21.72
CA GLY A 164 -71.85 -28.49 -21.47
C GLY A 164 -72.48 -28.33 -20.08
N VAL A 165 -73.14 -27.19 -19.86
CA VAL A 165 -74.39 -27.03 -19.10
C VAL A 165 -74.38 -27.32 -17.58
N ASP A 166 -74.46 -26.19 -16.90
CA ASP A 166 -74.96 -25.89 -15.56
C ASP A 166 -76.44 -26.29 -15.36
N LYS A 167 -76.78 -26.98 -14.25
CA LYS A 167 -78.06 -26.83 -13.55
C LYS A 167 -77.97 -27.23 -12.06
N PRO A 168 -78.77 -26.61 -11.16
CA PRO A 168 -78.58 -26.66 -9.71
C PRO A 168 -79.69 -27.42 -8.94
N GLY A 169 -79.43 -27.67 -7.64
CA GLY A 169 -80.41 -28.12 -6.62
C GLY A 169 -80.35 -29.62 -6.33
N SER A 170 -80.56 -30.15 -5.12
CA SER A 170 -81.10 -29.60 -3.87
C SER A 170 -81.08 -30.70 -2.79
N TYR A 171 -81.01 -30.27 -1.52
CA TYR A 171 -81.25 -30.99 -0.24
C TYR A 171 -80.23 -32.04 0.24
#